data_AF-A0A327GU41-F1
#
_entry.id   AF-A0A327GU41-F1
#
_cell.length_a   1.000
_cell.length_b   1.000
_cell.length_c   1.000
_cell.angle_alpha   90.00
_cell.angle_beta   90.00
_cell.angle_gamma   90.00
#
_symmetry.space_group_name_H-M   'P 1'
#
loop_
_entity.id
_entity.type
_entity.pdbx_description
1 polymer ?
#
loop_
_entity_poly.entity_id
_entity_poly.type
_entity_poly.pdbx_seq_one_letter_code
_entity_poly.pdbx_strand_id
1 'polypeptide(L)'
;ASTIIIKTAEELQQNAEQTSSDTRKEISGKINIVQGLVNTSDGTDASSLLFTAKVAAGAINLQVQNINWLLTCGDTTSYGLVGGNLATNDSGGGDLDGTESVNADQLDGTDYGATDELTAGTVFRFDILLNGGDCAALAGVGETLALKIIVTDGGTTVTEITLDSVTPGASVV
;
A
#
# COMPACT_ATOMS: atom_id res chain seq x y z
N ALA A 1 -43.14 -28.05 5.41
CA ALA A 1 -43.11 -26.82 4.59
C ALA A 1 -42.57 -25.62 5.38
N SER A 2 -43.11 -25.32 6.56
CA SER A 2 -42.73 -24.13 7.35
C SER A 2 -41.26 -24.08 7.80
N THR A 3 -40.67 -25.19 8.22
CA THR A 3 -39.25 -25.23 8.64
C THR A 3 -38.27 -24.96 7.50
N ILE A 4 -38.62 -25.36 6.27
CA ILE A 4 -37.78 -25.12 5.09
C ILE A 4 -37.83 -23.64 4.73
N ILE A 5 -39.02 -23.03 4.73
CA ILE A 5 -39.18 -21.59 4.45
C ILE A 5 -38.45 -20.74 5.50
N ILE A 6 -38.53 -21.11 6.79
CA ILE A 6 -37.84 -20.40 7.86
C ILE A 6 -36.32 -20.52 7.70
N LYS A 7 -35.81 -21.73 7.43
CA LYS A 7 -34.37 -21.96 7.26
C LYS A 7 -33.81 -21.25 6.03
N THR A 8 -34.54 -21.26 4.91
CA THR A 8 -34.15 -20.50 3.72
C THR A 8 -34.24 -18.98 3.96
N ALA A 9 -35.23 -18.51 4.72
CA ALA A 9 -35.32 -17.10 5.09
C ALA A 9 -34.19 -16.66 6.02
N GLU A 10 -33.80 -17.52 6.97
CA GLU A 10 -32.69 -17.29 7.90
C GLU A 10 -31.34 -17.30 7.18
N GLU A 11 -31.11 -18.25 6.28
CA GLU A 11 -29.91 -18.27 5.43
C GLU A 11 -29.82 -17.02 4.54
N LEU A 12 -30.95 -16.55 3.98
CA LEU A 12 -30.98 -15.30 3.20
C LEU A 12 -30.70 -14.06 4.06
N GLN A 13 -31.17 -14.03 5.31
CA GLN A 13 -30.93 -12.93 6.24
C GLN A 13 -29.47 -12.90 6.70
N GLN A 14 -28.88 -14.05 7.01
CA GLN A 14 -27.46 -14.14 7.37
C GLN A 14 -26.55 -13.76 6.20
N ASN A 15 -26.87 -14.23 4.98
CA ASN A 15 -26.14 -13.85 3.78
C ASN A 15 -26.24 -12.33 3.51
N ALA A 16 -27.41 -11.72 3.77
CA ALA A 16 -27.60 -10.28 3.62
C ALA A 16 -26.79 -9.49 4.67
N GLU A 17 -26.76 -9.92 5.93
CA GLU A 17 -25.98 -9.29 6.99
C GLU A 17 -24.48 -9.40 6.75
N GLN A 18 -24.01 -10.57 6.32
CA GLN A 18 -22.62 -10.81 5.98
C GLN A 18 -22.19 -9.94 4.79
N THR A 19 -22.96 -9.94 3.70
CA THR A 19 -22.68 -9.10 2.53
C THR A 19 -22.67 -7.61 2.91
N SER A 20 -23.58 -7.18 3.78
CA SER A 20 -23.61 -5.80 4.28
C SER A 20 -22.38 -5.47 5.14
N SER A 21 -21.91 -6.40 5.97
CA SER A 21 -20.69 -6.23 6.76
C SER A 21 -19.45 -6.17 5.89
N ASP A 22 -19.34 -7.06 4.91
CA ASP A 22 -18.18 -7.14 4.03
C ASP A 22 -18.10 -5.91 3.12
N THR A 23 -19.22 -5.48 2.53
CA THR A 23 -19.26 -4.22 1.76
C THR A 23 -18.87 -2.99 2.59
N ARG A 24 -19.24 -2.93 3.87
CA ARG A 24 -18.79 -1.84 4.75
C ARG A 24 -17.28 -1.86 4.97
N LYS A 25 -16.69 -3.04 5.17
CA LYS A 25 -15.24 -3.19 5.35
C LYS A 25 -14.47 -2.80 4.08
N GLU A 26 -14.93 -3.27 2.93
CA GLU A 26 -14.34 -2.95 1.60
C GLU A 26 -14.34 -1.44 1.29
N ILE A 27 -15.35 -0.72 1.78
CA ILE A 27 -15.44 0.74 1.56
C ILE A 27 -14.63 1.53 2.59
N SER A 28 -14.54 1.02 3.82
CA SER A 28 -14.05 1.80 4.98
C SER A 28 -12.62 1.47 5.38
N GLY A 29 -12.15 0.26 5.09
CA GLY A 29 -10.82 -0.25 5.43
C GLY A 29 -9.76 0.07 4.37
N LYS A 30 -9.60 1.34 4.02
CA LYS A 30 -8.62 1.80 3.02
C LYS A 30 -7.40 2.42 3.68
N ILE A 31 -6.33 2.53 2.92
CA ILE A 31 -5.13 3.30 3.27
C ILE A 31 -5.01 4.45 2.29
N ASN A 32 -4.84 5.67 2.79
CA ASN A 32 -4.64 6.85 1.96
C ASN A 32 -3.16 7.23 1.96
N ILE A 33 -2.60 7.49 0.79
CA ILE A 33 -1.28 8.11 0.69
C ILE A 33 -1.40 9.59 1.04
N VAL A 34 -0.60 10.05 1.99
CA VAL A 34 -0.54 11.46 2.42
C VAL A 34 0.52 12.19 1.62
N GLN A 35 1.68 11.57 1.42
CA GLN A 35 2.82 12.14 0.71
C GLN A 35 3.70 11.03 0.15
N GLY A 36 4.28 11.26 -1.03
CA GLY A 36 5.45 10.52 -1.51
C GLY A 36 6.65 11.45 -1.66
N LEU A 37 7.84 10.93 -1.42
CA LEU A 37 9.12 11.61 -1.65
C LEU A 37 10.09 10.68 -2.38
N VAL A 38 11.03 11.26 -3.11
CA VAL A 38 12.20 10.50 -3.60
C VAL A 38 13.16 10.29 -2.44
N ASN A 39 13.47 9.02 -2.13
CA ASN A 39 14.42 8.67 -1.08
C ASN A 39 15.86 8.71 -1.63
N THR A 40 16.12 7.96 -2.70
CA THR A 40 17.43 7.89 -3.36
C THR A 40 17.29 7.91 -4.88
N SER A 41 18.34 8.30 -5.58
CA SER A 41 18.42 8.30 -7.05
C SER A 41 19.83 8.02 -7.54
N ASP A 42 19.95 7.59 -8.78
CA ASP A 42 21.23 7.41 -9.48
C ASP A 42 21.64 8.66 -10.29
N GLY A 43 20.80 9.70 -10.25
CA GLY A 43 20.98 10.97 -10.95
C GLY A 43 20.17 11.12 -12.23
N THR A 44 19.65 10.02 -12.79
CA THR A 44 18.72 10.04 -13.93
C THR A 44 17.32 9.57 -13.52
N ASP A 45 17.26 8.57 -12.65
CA ASP A 45 16.05 7.88 -12.24
C ASP A 45 15.97 7.75 -10.71
N ALA A 46 14.74 7.73 -10.19
CA ALA A 46 14.49 7.46 -8.78
C ALA A 46 14.82 5.99 -8.47
N SER A 47 15.73 5.78 -7.52
CA SER A 47 16.14 4.44 -7.06
C SER A 47 15.26 3.92 -5.93
N SER A 48 14.78 4.80 -5.05
CA SER A 48 13.80 4.47 -4.00
C SER A 48 12.86 5.63 -3.75
N LEU A 49 11.61 5.32 -3.40
CA LEU A 49 10.54 6.26 -3.06
C LEU A 49 10.06 5.99 -1.63
N LEU A 50 9.98 7.04 -0.82
CA LEU A 50 9.44 6.99 0.53
C LEU A 50 8.01 7.51 0.54
N PHE A 51 7.08 6.73 1.06
CA PHE A 51 5.68 7.10 1.20
C PHE A 51 5.31 7.29 2.67
N THR A 52 4.47 8.29 2.92
CA THR A 52 3.77 8.46 4.19
C THR A 52 2.30 8.21 3.94
N ALA A 53 1.75 7.22 4.62
CA ALA A 53 0.36 6.81 4.47
C ALA A 53 -0.41 6.92 5.78
N LYS A 54 -1.74 6.99 5.65
CA LYS A 54 -2.67 7.09 6.77
C LYS A 54 -3.80 6.09 6.61
N VAL A 55 -4.02 5.29 7.64
CA VAL A 55 -5.15 4.37 7.72
C VAL A 55 -6.46 5.16 7.78
N ALA A 56 -7.44 4.79 6.94
CA ALA A 56 -8.74 5.41 6.93
C ALA A 56 -9.49 5.23 8.26
N ALA A 57 -10.35 6.19 8.59
CA ALA A 57 -11.05 6.24 9.87
C ALA A 57 -12.00 5.06 10.14
N GLY A 58 -12.32 4.26 9.12
CA GLY A 58 -13.20 3.10 9.24
C GLY A 58 -12.51 1.75 9.08
N ALA A 59 -11.18 1.71 9.14
CA ALA A 59 -10.44 0.46 9.21
C ALA A 59 -10.60 -0.19 10.60
N ILE A 60 -10.77 -1.51 10.62
CA ILE A 60 -10.87 -2.32 11.83
C ILE A 60 -10.01 -3.58 11.64
N ASN A 61 -9.25 -3.99 12.66
CA ASN A 61 -8.38 -5.17 12.60
C ASN A 61 -7.43 -5.17 11.38
N LEU A 62 -6.92 -4.00 11.00
CA LEU A 62 -6.00 -3.87 9.88
C LEU A 62 -4.59 -4.21 10.36
N GLN A 63 -4.11 -5.39 10.02
CA GLN A 63 -2.74 -5.80 10.35
C GLN A 63 -1.78 -5.44 9.22
N VAL A 64 -0.50 -5.19 9.56
CA VAL A 64 0.54 -4.86 8.57
C VAL A 64 0.64 -5.93 7.48
N GLN A 65 0.58 -7.21 7.86
CA GLN A 65 0.64 -8.36 6.94
C GLN A 65 -0.51 -8.46 5.94
N ASN A 66 -1.62 -7.77 6.20
CA ASN A 66 -2.77 -7.77 5.33
C ASN A 66 -2.69 -6.64 4.29
N ILE A 67 -1.56 -5.97 4.16
CA ILE A 67 -1.37 -4.84 3.25
C ILE A 67 -0.33 -5.22 2.19
N ASN A 68 -0.82 -5.37 0.97
CA ASN A 68 0.01 -5.53 -0.22
C ASN A 68 0.09 -4.21 -0.97
N TRP A 69 1.20 -4.00 -1.67
CA TRP A 69 1.38 -2.87 -2.56
C TRP A 69 1.89 -3.34 -3.91
N LEU A 70 1.56 -2.56 -4.93
CA LEU A 70 1.97 -2.76 -6.31
C LEU A 70 2.21 -1.40 -6.93
N LEU A 71 3.41 -1.15 -7.39
CA LEU A 71 3.78 0.00 -8.18
C LEU A 71 3.96 -0.44 -9.64
N THR A 72 3.36 0.30 -10.57
CA THR A 72 3.54 0.09 -12.00
C THR A 72 4.17 1.32 -12.62
N CYS A 73 5.08 1.11 -13.56
CA CYS A 73 5.86 2.15 -14.22
C CYS A 73 5.89 1.93 -15.73
N GLY A 74 6.21 3.02 -16.44
CA GLY A 74 6.34 3.04 -17.88
C GLY A 74 5.02 3.15 -18.63
N ASP A 75 5.08 2.85 -19.92
CA ASP A 75 4.03 3.14 -20.90
C ASP A 75 3.70 1.92 -21.78
N THR A 76 3.04 2.15 -22.91
CA THR A 76 2.68 1.09 -23.88
C THR A 76 3.88 0.41 -24.57
N THR A 77 5.09 0.95 -24.44
CA THR A 77 6.30 0.46 -25.09
C THR A 77 7.25 -0.24 -24.11
N SER A 78 7.33 0.26 -22.87
CA SER A 78 8.11 -0.34 -21.80
C SER A 78 7.29 -0.32 -20.52
N TYR A 79 6.98 -1.50 -19.98
CA TYR A 79 6.16 -1.65 -18.78
C TYR A 79 6.94 -2.39 -17.71
N GLY A 80 6.94 -1.84 -16.49
CA GLY A 80 7.48 -2.49 -15.32
C GLY A 80 6.49 -2.55 -14.18
N LEU A 81 6.68 -3.53 -13.31
CA LEU A 81 5.91 -3.68 -12.09
C LEU A 81 6.83 -4.08 -10.93
N VAL A 82 6.56 -3.53 -9.76
CA VAL A 82 7.22 -3.91 -8.51
C VAL A 82 6.13 -4.06 -7.47
N GLY A 83 6.13 -5.14 -6.70
CA GLY A 83 5.12 -5.37 -5.70
C GLY A 83 5.69 -6.07 -4.48
N GLY A 84 5.01 -5.91 -3.35
CA GLY A 84 5.44 -6.46 -2.08
C GLY A 84 4.32 -6.44 -1.05
N ASN A 85 4.67 -6.87 0.16
CA ASN A 85 3.80 -6.83 1.32
C ASN A 85 4.47 -6.02 2.42
N LEU A 86 3.70 -5.22 3.15
CA LEU A 86 4.25 -4.34 4.16
C LEU A 86 4.86 -5.08 5.36
N ALA A 87 4.48 -6.34 5.61
CA ALA A 87 4.99 -7.15 6.72
C ALA A 87 6.12 -8.11 6.36
N THR A 88 6.52 -8.17 5.10
CA THR A 88 7.59 -9.06 4.66
C THR A 88 8.84 -8.27 4.36
N ASN A 89 9.98 -8.97 4.41
CA ASN A 89 11.26 -8.39 4.09
C ASN A 89 11.21 -7.57 2.81
N ASP A 90 11.60 -6.36 3.08
CA ASP A 90 11.94 -5.29 2.22
C ASP A 90 12.63 -5.74 0.93
N SER A 91 11.88 -5.74 -0.18
CA SER A 91 12.47 -5.69 -1.52
C SER A 91 12.54 -4.24 -2.02
N GLY A 92 12.31 -3.29 -1.10
CA GLY A 92 11.79 -1.94 -1.29
C GLY A 92 12.61 -0.82 -0.61
N GLY A 93 13.66 -1.16 0.11
CA GLY A 93 14.36 -0.24 0.97
C GLY A 93 15.84 -0.52 0.87
N GLY A 94 16.56 0.57 0.65
CA GLY A 94 17.89 0.64 1.19
C GLY A 94 17.71 1.09 2.63
N ASP A 95 18.42 0.44 3.56
CA ASP A 95 18.49 0.78 4.99
C ASP A 95 18.21 2.28 5.23
N LEU A 96 17.05 2.60 5.80
CA LEU A 96 16.83 3.94 6.36
C LEU A 96 17.52 4.08 7.72
N ASP A 97 17.84 2.98 8.41
CA ASP A 97 18.89 2.82 9.44
C ASP A 97 18.91 1.36 9.95
N GLY A 98 19.60 0.45 9.26
CA GLY A 98 19.81 -0.93 9.70
C GLY A 98 18.93 -1.98 9.01
N THR A 99 19.13 -3.25 9.40
CA THR A 99 18.44 -4.41 8.80
C THR A 99 16.95 -4.36 9.09
N GLU A 100 16.15 -4.02 8.08
CA GLU A 100 14.70 -4.07 8.17
C GLU A 100 14.13 -5.49 8.01
N SER A 101 13.17 -5.81 8.87
CA SER A 101 12.41 -7.07 8.76
C SER A 101 10.99 -6.83 8.23
N VAL A 102 10.46 -5.61 8.38
CA VAL A 102 9.07 -5.23 8.07
C VAL A 102 9.10 -3.84 7.46
N ASN A 103 8.60 -3.71 6.23
CA ASN A 103 8.64 -2.48 5.40
C ASN A 103 7.75 -1.33 5.95
N ALA A 104 6.94 -1.57 6.97
CA ALA A 104 6.09 -0.55 7.56
C ALA A 104 6.74 0.01 8.82
N ASP A 105 6.93 1.32 8.84
CA ASP A 105 7.61 2.02 9.93
C ASP A 105 6.71 3.02 10.63
N GLN A 106 6.98 3.18 11.92
CA GLN A 106 6.54 4.32 12.69
C GLN A 106 7.22 5.60 12.20
N LEU A 107 6.68 6.76 12.57
CA LEU A 107 7.25 8.05 12.16
C LEU A 107 8.63 8.31 12.77
N ASP A 108 8.98 7.60 13.84
CA ASP A 108 10.29 7.66 14.49
C ASP A 108 11.34 6.75 13.85
N GLY A 109 10.98 6.01 12.79
CA GLY A 109 11.87 5.11 12.06
C GLY A 109 12.01 3.72 12.70
N THR A 110 11.13 3.36 13.65
CA THR A 110 11.07 1.98 14.16
C THR A 110 10.08 1.14 13.38
N ASP A 111 10.45 -0.10 13.04
CA ASP A 111 9.59 -1.04 12.33
C ASP A 111 8.33 -1.38 13.16
N TYR A 112 7.20 -1.54 12.49
CA TYR A 112 6.06 -2.26 13.04
C TYR A 112 6.34 -3.77 13.06
N GLY A 113 5.64 -4.50 13.93
CA GLY A 113 5.54 -5.95 13.81
C GLY A 113 4.61 -6.37 12.67
N ALA A 114 4.89 -7.51 12.03
CA ALA A 114 4.05 -8.07 10.96
C ALA A 114 2.57 -8.23 11.36
N THR A 115 2.32 -8.58 12.62
CA THR A 115 0.98 -8.80 13.19
C THR A 115 0.39 -7.57 13.86
N ASP A 116 1.11 -6.45 13.88
CA ASP A 116 0.68 -5.24 14.58
C ASP A 116 -0.56 -4.65 13.90
N GLU A 117 -1.48 -4.17 14.72
CA GLU A 117 -2.70 -3.54 14.22
C GLU A 117 -2.46 -2.05 13.97
N LEU A 118 -2.63 -1.64 12.71
CA LEU A 118 -2.68 -0.24 12.32
C LEU A 118 -4.10 0.30 12.56
N THR A 119 -4.30 0.88 13.74
CA THR A 119 -5.60 1.44 14.12
C THR A 119 -6.04 2.59 13.18
N ALA A 120 -7.35 2.85 13.12
CA ALA A 120 -7.93 3.92 12.32
C ALA A 120 -7.25 5.28 12.60
N GLY A 121 -6.75 5.93 11.55
CA GLY A 121 -6.07 7.22 11.64
C GLY A 121 -4.57 7.15 11.92
N THR A 122 -4.01 5.95 12.14
CA THR A 122 -2.56 5.75 12.26
C THR A 122 -1.86 6.26 11.00
N VAL A 123 -0.80 7.03 11.19
CA VAL A 123 0.10 7.45 10.13
C VAL A 123 1.34 6.57 10.24
N PHE A 124 1.83 6.08 9.11
CA PHE A 124 3.02 5.24 9.04
C PHE A 124 3.79 5.57 7.76
N ARG A 125 5.02 5.08 7.70
CA ARG A 125 5.92 5.22 6.56
C ARG A 125 6.22 3.86 5.98
N PHE A 126 6.55 3.85 4.71
CA PHE A 126 7.06 2.67 4.01
C PHE A 126 7.77 3.18 2.76
N ASP A 127 8.78 2.46 2.30
CA ASP A 127 9.48 2.79 1.07
C ASP A 127 9.40 1.68 0.02
N ILE A 128 9.75 2.05 -1.20
CA ILE A 128 9.74 1.19 -2.39
C ILE A 128 11.03 1.43 -3.17
N LEU A 129 11.76 0.36 -3.41
CA LEU A 129 13.04 0.30 -4.10
C LEU A 129 12.72 -0.09 -5.53
N LEU A 130 13.09 0.80 -6.41
CA LEU A 130 12.93 0.64 -7.85
C LEU A 130 14.22 0.06 -8.44
N ASN A 131 15.36 0.34 -7.80
CA ASN A 131 16.68 -0.12 -8.25
C ASN A 131 16.78 -1.65 -8.19
N GLY A 132 17.09 -2.27 -9.34
CA GLY A 132 17.14 -3.73 -9.50
C GLY A 132 15.80 -4.39 -9.82
N GLY A 133 14.69 -3.64 -9.82
CA GLY A 133 13.37 -4.07 -10.28
C GLY A 133 13.03 -3.58 -11.69
N ASP A 134 11.87 -4.00 -12.20
CA ASP A 134 11.41 -3.64 -13.56
C ASP A 134 11.15 -2.14 -13.75
N CYS A 135 11.16 -1.36 -12.68
CA CYS A 135 10.95 0.10 -12.68
C CYS A 135 12.22 0.94 -12.56
N ALA A 136 13.40 0.33 -12.45
CA ALA A 136 14.66 1.05 -12.20
C ALA A 136 14.97 2.13 -13.27
N ALA A 137 14.73 1.82 -14.55
CA ALA A 137 15.02 2.70 -15.68
C ALA A 137 13.76 3.39 -16.25
N LEU A 138 12.64 3.30 -15.54
CA LEU A 138 11.33 3.83 -15.96
C LEU A 138 10.78 4.86 -14.95
N ALA A 139 11.61 5.28 -13.99
CA ALA A 139 11.26 6.19 -12.91
C ALA A 139 12.04 7.52 -13.04
N GLY A 140 12.06 8.08 -14.24
CA GLY A 140 12.74 9.34 -14.56
C GLY A 140 11.89 10.58 -14.30
N VAL A 141 12.49 11.76 -14.51
CA VAL A 141 11.77 13.05 -14.41
C VAL A 141 10.71 13.16 -15.51
N GLY A 142 9.47 13.45 -15.11
CA GLY A 142 8.31 13.58 -15.99
C GLY A 142 7.52 12.28 -16.18
N GLU A 143 8.02 11.16 -15.67
CA GLU A 143 7.31 9.88 -15.74
C GLU A 143 6.19 9.81 -14.69
N THR A 144 5.14 9.08 -15.03
CA THR A 144 4.02 8.80 -14.12
C THR A 144 4.02 7.33 -13.71
N LEU A 145 4.03 7.11 -12.40
CA LEU A 145 3.96 5.82 -11.75
C LEU A 145 2.57 5.66 -11.13
N ALA A 146 2.02 4.45 -11.12
CA ALA A 146 0.77 4.17 -10.44
C ALA A 146 1.02 3.23 -9.26
N LEU A 147 0.77 3.73 -8.05
CA LEU A 147 0.82 2.97 -6.81
C LEU A 147 -0.57 2.46 -6.46
N LYS A 148 -0.66 1.17 -6.23
CA LYS A 148 -1.86 0.47 -5.78
C LYS A 148 -1.58 -0.18 -4.44
N ILE A 149 -2.34 0.22 -3.42
CA ILE A 149 -2.36 -0.43 -2.12
C ILE A 149 -3.60 -1.30 -2.01
N ILE A 150 -3.40 -2.54 -1.62
CA ILE A 150 -4.42 -3.58 -1.54
C ILE A 150 -4.46 -4.07 -0.10
N VAL A 151 -5.55 -3.76 0.58
CA VAL A 151 -5.82 -4.25 1.93
C VAL A 151 -6.67 -5.52 1.84
N THR A 152 -6.23 -6.62 2.42
CA THR A 152 -7.02 -7.85 2.56
C THR A 152 -8.20 -7.59 3.52
N ASP A 153 -9.40 -7.98 3.11
CA ASP A 153 -10.68 -7.69 3.81
C ASP A 153 -10.97 -6.18 3.98
N GLY A 154 -10.32 -5.34 3.17
CA GLY A 154 -10.49 -3.91 3.15
C GLY A 154 -10.48 -3.39 1.72
N GLY A 155 -10.36 -2.08 1.57
CA GLY A 155 -10.42 -1.45 0.26
C GLY A 155 -9.06 -1.39 -0.43
N THR A 156 -9.10 -1.33 -1.75
CA THR A 156 -7.94 -0.92 -2.56
C THR A 156 -7.92 0.60 -2.73
N THR A 157 -6.72 1.17 -2.69
CA THR A 157 -6.43 2.57 -3.05
C THR A 157 -5.49 2.58 -4.25
N VAL A 158 -5.77 3.45 -5.22
CA VAL A 158 -4.91 3.68 -6.38
C VAL A 158 -4.52 5.15 -6.37
N THR A 159 -3.24 5.42 -6.54
CA THR A 159 -2.67 6.76 -6.55
C THR A 159 -1.69 6.84 -7.71
N GLU A 160 -1.93 7.77 -8.62
CA GLU A 160 -0.97 8.14 -9.66
C GLU A 160 0.00 9.15 -9.08
N ILE A 161 1.26 9.03 -9.48
CA ILE A 161 2.39 9.76 -8.93
C ILE A 161 3.25 10.20 -10.10
N THR A 162 3.51 11.49 -10.23
CA THR A 162 4.43 12.05 -11.22
C THR A 162 5.71 12.51 -10.54
N LEU A 163 6.84 12.17 -11.16
CA LEU A 163 8.17 12.54 -10.71
C LEU A 163 8.59 13.88 -11.31
N ASP A 164 8.43 14.98 -10.57
CA ASP A 164 8.89 16.30 -11.02
C ASP A 164 10.42 16.47 -10.91
N SER A 165 11.06 15.68 -10.05
CA SER A 165 12.49 15.67 -9.84
C SER A 165 12.92 14.34 -9.23
N VAL A 166 14.09 13.84 -9.65
CA VAL A 166 14.75 12.67 -9.05
C VAL A 166 15.73 13.08 -7.94
N THR A 167 15.71 14.33 -7.49
CA THR A 167 16.56 14.76 -6.37
C THR A 167 16.03 14.17 -5.06
N PRO A 168 16.86 13.54 -4.21
CA PRO A 168 16.45 13.07 -2.89
C PRO A 168 15.73 14.17 -2.08
N GLY A 169 14.58 13.83 -1.50
CA GLY A 169 13.71 14.77 -0.79
C GLY A 169 12.76 15.57 -1.66
N ALA A 170 12.80 15.43 -3.00
CA ALA A 170 11.78 15.99 -3.87
C ALA A 170 10.43 15.32 -3.59
N SER A 171 9.37 16.14 -3.50
CA SER A 171 8.01 15.63 -3.44
C SER A 171 7.63 15.05 -4.79
N VAL A 172 6.94 13.92 -4.77
CA VAL A 172 6.22 13.42 -5.94
C VAL A 172 4.75 13.82 -5.82
N VAL A 173 4.10 14.11 -6.95
CA VAL A 173 2.76 14.71 -7.01
C VAL A 173 1.74 13.73 -7.59
#